data_AF-A0A7V2EXS7-F1
#
_entry.id   AF-A0A7V2EXS7-F1
#
_cell.length_a   1.000
_cell.length_b   1.000
_cell.length_c   1.000
_cell.angle_alpha   90.00
_cell.angle_beta   90.00
_cell.angle_gamma   90.00
#
_symmetry.space_group_name_H-M   'P 1'
#
loop_
_entity.id
_entity.type
_entity.pdbx_description
1 polymer ?
#
loop_
_entity_poly.entity_id
_entity_poly.type
_entity_poly.pdbx_seq_one_letter_code
_entity_poly.pdbx_strand_id
1 'polypeptide(L)'
;VRSLCLIRETLARHDGLADFAFAMQGLGMGAVTLFGSDDQRQWLRETRAGKAISAFALTEPASGSDVANIAMTATRDGSDYILSGEKTWISNGGIADVYVVFARTGEGPGAKGLSAFLVPADTTGLTVAERLQVIAPHPLARLAFTDVRLPESALIGEPGSGFKIAMSVLDIFRSTVGAAALGFARRALQETLKRSDERQLFGAPLHDLQLVQGHLADMAVDIDASALLVYRAAWTKDMGAARITREAAMAKLYATEAAQKVIDQAVQIHGGDGVRVGSVVQSLYRDIRALRIYEGATDVQKIIIARQIIGSE
;
A
#
# COMPACT_ATOMS: atom_id res chain seq x y z
N VAL A 1 -14.10 2.49 -5.87
CA VAL A 1 -12.81 3.02 -5.35
C VAL A 1 -13.04 4.06 -4.27
N ARG A 2 -13.96 5.02 -4.46
CA ARG A 2 -14.26 6.06 -3.47
C ARG A 2 -14.59 5.53 -2.07
N SER A 3 -15.39 4.47 -1.97
CA SER A 3 -15.68 3.84 -0.67
C SER A 3 -14.43 3.27 0.00
N LEU A 4 -13.49 2.69 -0.76
CA LEU A 4 -12.22 2.21 -0.21
C LEU A 4 -11.38 3.38 0.33
N CYS A 5 -11.32 4.50 -0.40
CA CYS A 5 -10.63 5.70 0.06
C CYS A 5 -11.23 6.25 1.36
N LEU A 6 -12.56 6.40 1.43
CA LEU A 6 -13.24 6.88 2.63
C LEU A 6 -12.98 5.99 3.86
N ILE A 7 -13.04 4.66 3.68
CA ILE A 7 -12.77 3.72 4.75
C ILE A 7 -11.32 3.84 5.23
N ARG A 8 -10.34 3.84 4.31
CA ARG A 8 -8.92 3.96 4.67
C ARG A 8 -8.58 5.32 5.30
N GLU A 9 -9.10 6.42 4.77
CA GLU A 9 -8.95 7.74 5.40
C GLU A 9 -9.47 7.74 6.83
N THR A 10 -10.65 7.15 7.04
CA THR A 10 -11.27 7.09 8.36
C THR A 10 -10.47 6.20 9.31
N LEU A 11 -10.14 4.98 8.91
CA LEU A 11 -9.38 4.04 9.74
C LEU A 11 -8.00 4.63 10.10
N ALA A 12 -7.25 5.14 9.13
CA ALA A 12 -5.92 5.71 9.35
C ALA A 12 -5.96 6.95 10.27
N ARG A 13 -7.05 7.74 10.26
CA ARG A 13 -7.23 8.84 11.21
C ARG A 13 -7.31 8.34 12.66
N HIS A 14 -7.83 7.14 12.87
CA HIS A 14 -8.00 6.55 14.20
C HIS A 14 -6.80 5.69 14.63
N ASP A 15 -6.41 4.73 13.80
CA ASP A 15 -5.37 3.76 14.09
C ASP A 15 -4.76 3.15 12.79
N GLY A 16 -3.42 3.16 12.69
CA GLY A 16 -2.72 2.66 11.51
C GLY A 16 -2.79 1.14 11.31
N LEU A 17 -2.93 0.35 12.38
CA LEU A 17 -3.09 -1.10 12.28
C LEU A 17 -4.49 -1.47 11.79
N ALA A 18 -5.52 -0.70 12.17
CA ALA A 18 -6.86 -0.86 11.65
C ALA A 18 -6.93 -0.58 10.13
N ASP A 19 -6.28 0.50 9.66
CA ASP A 19 -6.14 0.77 8.22
C ASP A 19 -5.40 -0.37 7.51
N PHE A 20 -4.26 -0.80 8.06
CA PHE A 20 -3.46 -1.89 7.52
C PHE A 20 -4.28 -3.17 7.37
N ALA A 21 -4.99 -3.59 8.42
CA ALA A 21 -5.79 -4.81 8.41
C ALA A 21 -6.87 -4.76 7.30
N PHE A 22 -7.54 -3.62 7.13
CA PHE A 22 -8.52 -3.44 6.06
C PHE A 22 -7.86 -3.43 4.66
N ALA A 23 -6.78 -2.66 4.51
CA ALA A 23 -6.12 -2.46 3.22
C ALA A 23 -5.60 -3.78 2.63
N MET A 24 -5.01 -4.63 3.48
CA MET A 24 -4.40 -5.88 3.04
C MET A 24 -5.40 -6.91 2.53
N GLN A 25 -6.65 -6.88 2.99
CA GLN A 25 -7.72 -7.72 2.44
C GLN A 25 -8.05 -7.34 0.99
N GLY A 26 -8.09 -6.03 0.71
CA GLY A 26 -8.31 -5.52 -0.63
C GLY A 26 -7.13 -5.81 -1.55
N LEU A 27 -5.92 -5.41 -1.14
CA LEU A 27 -4.72 -5.56 -1.96
C LEU A 27 -4.37 -7.04 -2.20
N GLY A 28 -4.41 -7.86 -1.15
CA GLY A 28 -4.10 -9.29 -1.19
C GLY A 28 -4.98 -10.07 -2.16
N MET A 29 -6.26 -9.69 -2.27
CA MET A 29 -7.22 -10.36 -3.16
C MET A 29 -7.57 -9.58 -4.44
N GLY A 30 -6.88 -8.47 -4.71
CA GLY A 30 -7.16 -7.62 -5.86
C GLY A 30 -7.03 -8.37 -7.19
N ALA A 31 -6.02 -9.23 -7.32
CA ALA A 31 -5.79 -10.02 -8.53
C ALA A 31 -6.95 -11.00 -8.79
N VAL A 32 -7.41 -11.70 -7.75
CA VAL A 32 -8.54 -12.64 -7.84
C VAL A 32 -9.85 -11.91 -8.14
N THR A 33 -10.06 -10.73 -7.55
CA THR A 33 -11.24 -9.90 -7.83
C THR A 33 -11.34 -9.56 -9.33
N LEU A 34 -10.22 -9.19 -9.94
CA LEU A 34 -10.16 -8.73 -11.32
C LEU A 34 -10.05 -9.86 -12.36
N PHE A 35 -9.31 -10.93 -12.05
CA PHE A 35 -8.89 -11.94 -13.02
C PHE A 35 -9.08 -13.39 -12.56
N GLY A 36 -9.58 -13.61 -11.33
CA GLY A 36 -9.70 -14.95 -10.78
C GLY A 36 -10.88 -15.75 -11.37
N SER A 37 -10.70 -17.07 -11.42
CA SER A 37 -11.74 -18.05 -11.76
C SER A 37 -12.80 -18.17 -10.65
N ASP A 38 -13.91 -18.86 -10.91
CA ASP A 38 -14.98 -19.04 -9.93
C ASP A 38 -14.50 -19.80 -8.67
N ASP A 39 -13.61 -20.79 -8.84
CA ASP A 39 -13.01 -21.53 -7.72
C ASP A 39 -12.11 -20.63 -6.88
N GLN A 40 -11.26 -19.83 -7.52
CA GLN A 40 -10.40 -18.86 -6.82
C GLN A 40 -11.24 -17.80 -6.09
N ARG A 41 -12.39 -17.41 -6.65
CA ARG A 41 -13.33 -16.46 -6.03
C ARG A 41 -13.99 -16.99 -4.76
N GLN A 42 -13.89 -18.28 -4.43
CA GLN A 42 -14.31 -18.78 -3.11
C GLN A 42 -13.52 -18.11 -1.99
N TRP A 43 -12.22 -17.85 -2.19
CA TRP A 43 -11.40 -17.10 -1.23
C TRP A 43 -11.88 -15.66 -1.00
N LEU A 44 -12.57 -15.04 -1.97
CA LEU A 44 -13.19 -13.72 -1.77
C LEU A 44 -14.32 -13.78 -0.74
N ARG A 45 -15.02 -14.92 -0.60
CA ARG A 45 -16.08 -15.07 0.41
C ARG A 45 -15.48 -15.08 1.81
N GLU A 46 -14.43 -15.88 2.02
CA GLU A 46 -13.76 -15.99 3.32
C GLU A 46 -13.06 -14.70 3.73
N THR A 47 -12.34 -14.05 2.81
CA THR A 47 -11.63 -12.78 3.08
C THR A 47 -12.59 -11.62 3.33
N ARG A 48 -13.75 -11.56 2.64
CA ARG A 48 -14.81 -10.58 2.92
C ARG A 48 -15.52 -10.82 4.24
N ALA A 49 -15.64 -12.07 4.66
CA ALA A 49 -16.21 -12.44 5.97
C ALA A 49 -15.23 -12.23 7.13
N GLY A 50 -13.97 -11.87 6.85
CA GLY A 50 -12.92 -11.74 7.86
C GLY A 50 -12.45 -13.09 8.43
N LYS A 51 -12.71 -14.19 7.72
CA LYS A 51 -12.34 -15.56 8.13
C LYS A 51 -11.00 -16.03 7.57
N ALA A 52 -10.50 -15.34 6.53
CA ALA A 52 -9.19 -15.58 5.96
C ALA A 52 -8.44 -14.24 5.77
N ILE A 53 -7.15 -14.23 6.06
CA ILE A 53 -6.23 -13.13 5.89
C ILE A 53 -5.49 -13.30 4.57
N SER A 54 -5.44 -12.26 3.74
CA SER A 54 -4.74 -12.31 2.45
C SER A 54 -3.44 -11.51 2.44
N ALA A 55 -2.52 -11.90 1.55
CA ALA A 55 -1.27 -11.20 1.30
C ALA A 55 -0.96 -11.09 -0.20
N PHE A 56 -0.17 -10.08 -0.56
CA PHE A 56 0.25 -9.80 -1.93
C PHE A 56 1.78 -9.89 -2.03
N ALA A 57 2.28 -10.94 -2.68
CA ALA A 57 3.69 -11.33 -2.69
C ALA A 57 4.37 -11.04 -4.03
N LEU A 58 4.79 -9.78 -4.20
CA LEU A 58 5.42 -9.28 -5.43
C LEU A 58 6.94 -9.08 -5.27
N THR A 59 7.32 -8.29 -4.27
CA THR A 59 8.69 -7.78 -4.07
C THR A 59 9.68 -8.87 -3.66
N GLU A 60 10.91 -8.73 -4.15
CA GLU A 60 12.04 -9.60 -3.87
C GLU A 60 13.23 -8.82 -3.28
N PRO A 61 14.18 -9.48 -2.60
CA PRO A 61 15.36 -8.80 -2.05
C PRO A 61 16.13 -7.97 -3.08
N ALA A 62 16.24 -8.47 -4.31
CA ALA A 62 16.93 -7.81 -5.42
C ALA A 62 16.01 -6.95 -6.31
N SER A 63 14.68 -6.99 -6.13
CA SER A 63 13.74 -6.29 -7.01
C SER A 63 12.51 -5.77 -6.25
N GLY A 64 12.46 -4.43 -6.11
CA GLY A 64 11.32 -3.69 -5.57
C GLY A 64 10.65 -2.81 -6.63
N SER A 65 11.28 -1.69 -6.97
CA SER A 65 10.77 -0.77 -8.00
C SER A 65 10.82 -1.35 -9.42
N ASP A 66 11.75 -2.29 -9.67
CA ASP A 66 11.98 -2.91 -10.98
C ASP A 66 11.28 -4.28 -11.11
N VAL A 67 9.96 -4.26 -10.95
CA VAL A 67 9.10 -5.45 -10.89
C VAL A 67 9.27 -6.40 -12.09
N ALA A 68 9.62 -5.87 -13.27
CA ALA A 68 9.81 -6.68 -14.47
C ALA A 68 10.99 -7.68 -14.36
N ASN A 69 11.92 -7.42 -13.44
CA ASN A 69 13.16 -8.18 -13.24
C ASN A 69 13.14 -9.09 -11.99
N ILE A 70 11.95 -9.44 -11.52
CA ILE A 70 11.73 -10.53 -10.55
C ILE A 70 12.43 -11.83 -11.00
N ALA A 71 13.10 -12.50 -10.07
CA ALA A 71 13.96 -13.66 -10.27
C ALA A 71 13.31 -14.99 -9.88
N MET A 72 12.37 -15.01 -8.91
CA MET A 72 11.65 -16.22 -8.53
C MET A 72 11.01 -16.88 -9.76
N THR A 73 11.12 -18.21 -9.87
CA THR A 73 10.64 -18.98 -11.01
C THR A 73 9.37 -19.75 -10.67
N ALA A 74 8.61 -20.08 -11.70
CA ALA A 74 7.52 -21.05 -11.69
C ALA A 74 7.68 -21.92 -12.94
N THR A 75 8.30 -23.09 -12.79
CA THR A 75 8.58 -23.99 -13.91
C THR A 75 7.42 -24.95 -14.09
N ARG A 76 6.93 -25.15 -15.32
CA ARG A 76 5.93 -26.20 -15.61
C ARG A 76 6.53 -27.60 -15.41
N ASP A 77 5.80 -28.45 -14.71
CA ASP A 77 6.08 -29.88 -14.54
C ASP A 77 4.78 -30.67 -14.74
N GLY A 78 4.56 -31.18 -15.95
CA GLY A 78 3.28 -31.76 -16.35
C GLY A 78 2.16 -30.71 -16.36
N SER A 79 1.10 -30.97 -15.58
CA SER A 79 -0.01 -30.03 -15.34
C SER A 79 0.29 -29.00 -14.25
N ASP A 80 1.39 -29.18 -13.51
CA ASP A 80 1.65 -28.39 -12.31
C ASP A 80 2.70 -27.32 -12.59
N TYR A 81 2.82 -26.37 -11.66
CA TYR A 81 3.91 -25.41 -11.57
C TYR A 81 4.73 -25.67 -10.31
N ILE A 82 6.04 -25.61 -10.42
CA ILE A 82 6.96 -25.67 -9.29
C ILE A 82 7.59 -24.29 -9.08
N LEU A 83 7.28 -23.68 -7.95
CA LEU A 83 7.70 -22.35 -7.55
C LEU A 83 8.92 -22.43 -6.65
N SER A 84 10.00 -21.72 -7.02
CA SER A 84 11.24 -21.67 -6.23
C SER A 84 11.84 -20.25 -6.22
N GLY A 85 12.20 -19.76 -5.03
CA GLY A 85 12.76 -18.43 -4.82
C GLY A 85 12.31 -17.79 -3.50
N GLU A 86 12.39 -16.46 -3.43
CA GLU A 86 12.03 -15.71 -2.22
C GLU A 86 11.20 -14.47 -2.54
N LYS A 87 10.35 -14.07 -1.58
CA LYS A 87 9.64 -12.79 -1.55
C LYS A 87 9.93 -12.06 -0.25
N THR A 88 9.99 -10.75 -0.25
CA THR A 88 10.29 -9.96 0.96
C THR A 88 9.46 -8.69 1.04
N TRP A 89 9.36 -8.11 2.23
CA TRP A 89 8.44 -7.03 2.57
C TRP A 89 6.96 -7.43 2.40
N ILE A 90 6.65 -8.70 2.65
CA ILE A 90 5.29 -9.22 2.44
C ILE A 90 4.44 -8.96 3.68
N SER A 91 3.57 -7.96 3.55
CA SER A 91 2.55 -7.64 4.56
C SER A 91 1.65 -8.84 4.80
N ASN A 92 1.29 -9.08 6.07
CA ASN A 92 0.63 -10.30 6.56
C ASN A 92 1.46 -11.59 6.41
N GLY A 93 2.72 -11.51 6.00
CA GLY A 93 3.60 -12.68 5.92
C GLY A 93 3.70 -13.41 7.26
N GLY A 94 3.39 -14.71 7.23
CA GLY A 94 3.35 -15.58 8.41
C GLY A 94 2.07 -15.53 9.23
N ILE A 95 1.07 -14.72 8.84
CA ILE A 95 -0.28 -14.77 9.39
C ILE A 95 -1.37 -14.84 8.31
N ALA A 96 -1.04 -14.64 7.03
CA ALA A 96 -2.00 -14.80 5.95
C ALA A 96 -2.31 -16.27 5.70
N ASP A 97 -3.57 -16.55 5.38
CA ASP A 97 -4.08 -17.86 4.97
C ASP A 97 -3.90 -18.10 3.47
N VAL A 98 -3.79 -17.02 2.68
CA VAL A 98 -3.59 -17.10 1.22
C VAL A 98 -2.74 -15.95 0.69
N TYR A 99 -1.87 -16.26 -0.27
CA TYR A 99 -0.95 -15.33 -0.91
C TYR A 99 -1.25 -15.27 -2.41
N VAL A 100 -1.31 -14.07 -2.98
CA VAL A 100 -1.15 -13.89 -4.43
C VAL A 100 0.34 -13.69 -4.70
N VAL A 101 0.97 -14.66 -5.37
CA VAL A 101 2.43 -14.70 -5.61
C VAL A 101 2.73 -14.47 -7.09
N PHE A 102 3.74 -13.65 -7.38
CA PHE A 102 4.19 -13.40 -8.76
C PHE A 102 5.53 -14.06 -9.03
N ALA A 103 5.62 -14.85 -10.08
CA ALA A 103 6.82 -15.61 -10.43
C ALA A 103 7.03 -15.64 -11.95
N ARG A 104 8.27 -15.90 -12.37
CA ARG A 104 8.67 -15.99 -13.77
C ARG A 104 8.36 -17.36 -14.35
N THR A 105 7.50 -17.40 -15.36
CA THR A 105 7.09 -18.60 -16.11
C THR A 105 7.74 -18.70 -17.49
N GLY A 106 8.24 -17.59 -18.04
CA GLY A 106 9.16 -17.59 -19.19
C GLY A 106 8.53 -17.42 -20.57
N GLU A 107 7.28 -16.98 -20.68
CA GLU A 107 6.59 -16.75 -21.97
C GLU A 107 7.22 -15.61 -22.80
N GLY A 108 8.03 -14.76 -22.17
CA GLY A 108 8.78 -13.71 -22.84
C GLY A 108 9.77 -12.98 -21.91
N PRO A 109 10.57 -12.05 -22.46
CA PRO A 109 11.53 -11.30 -21.67
C PRO A 109 10.85 -10.31 -20.72
N GLY A 110 11.50 -10.04 -19.58
CA GLY A 110 11.09 -9.03 -18.60
C GLY A 110 9.65 -9.23 -18.12
N ALA A 111 8.83 -8.18 -18.27
CA ALA A 111 7.44 -8.13 -17.83
C ALA A 111 6.51 -9.17 -18.47
N LYS A 112 6.81 -9.62 -19.70
CA LYS A 112 5.97 -10.60 -20.42
C LYS A 112 6.16 -12.04 -19.95
N GLY A 113 7.20 -12.30 -19.15
CA GLY A 113 7.49 -13.65 -18.63
C GLY A 113 7.01 -13.88 -17.21
N LEU A 114 6.17 -12.99 -16.65
CA LEU A 114 5.67 -13.09 -15.28
C LEU A 114 4.24 -13.62 -15.27
N SER A 115 3.92 -14.47 -14.30
CA SER A 115 2.58 -14.99 -14.02
C SER A 115 2.20 -14.75 -12.57
N ALA A 116 0.91 -14.87 -12.25
CA ALA A 116 0.37 -14.71 -10.91
C ALA A 116 -0.26 -16.02 -10.44
N PHE A 117 -0.06 -16.39 -9.18
CA PHE A 117 -0.52 -17.64 -8.59
C PHE A 117 -1.24 -17.38 -7.27
N LEU A 118 -2.31 -18.12 -7.01
CA LEU A 118 -2.97 -18.16 -5.70
C LEU A 118 -2.39 -19.31 -4.88
N VAL A 119 -1.76 -18.99 -3.74
CA VAL A 119 -0.99 -19.94 -2.94
C VAL A 119 -1.53 -19.97 -1.51
N PRO A 120 -2.23 -21.04 -1.10
CA PRO A 120 -2.59 -21.27 0.30
C PRO A 120 -1.37 -21.32 1.22
N ALA A 121 -1.51 -20.80 2.44
CA ALA A 121 -0.40 -20.67 3.38
C ALA A 121 0.18 -21.99 3.89
N ASP A 122 -0.62 -23.06 3.86
CA ASP A 122 -0.26 -24.42 4.27
C ASP A 122 0.36 -25.25 3.13
N THR A 123 0.58 -24.64 1.95
CA THR A 123 1.22 -25.33 0.83
C THR A 123 2.64 -25.76 1.20
N THR A 124 2.94 -27.05 1.03
CA THR A 124 4.27 -27.61 1.32
C THR A 124 5.36 -26.88 0.53
N GLY A 125 6.45 -26.52 1.21
CA GLY A 125 7.59 -25.80 0.63
C GLY A 125 7.51 -24.28 0.79
N LEU A 126 6.36 -23.71 1.18
CA LEU A 126 6.24 -22.30 1.58
C LEU A 126 6.62 -22.15 3.05
N THR A 127 7.60 -21.30 3.34
CA THR A 127 8.03 -21.03 4.72
C THR A 127 8.23 -19.54 4.98
N VAL A 128 8.03 -19.15 6.24
CA VAL A 128 8.39 -17.81 6.73
C VAL A 128 9.87 -17.83 7.08
N ALA A 129 10.70 -17.33 6.18
CA ALA A 129 12.15 -17.30 6.37
C ALA A 129 12.58 -16.30 7.45
N GLU A 130 11.87 -15.18 7.57
CA GLU A 130 12.21 -14.11 8.50
C GLU A 130 11.00 -13.23 8.81
N ARG A 131 10.84 -12.81 10.07
CA ARG A 131 9.90 -11.75 10.47
C ARG A 131 10.63 -10.42 10.51
N LEU A 132 10.13 -9.44 9.76
CA LEU A 132 10.79 -8.15 9.58
C LEU A 132 10.25 -7.13 10.59
N GLN A 133 11.14 -6.35 11.19
CA GLN A 133 10.80 -5.23 12.07
C GLN A 133 11.00 -3.91 11.33
N VAL A 134 10.01 -3.04 11.40
CA VAL A 134 10.01 -1.71 10.76
C VAL A 134 9.59 -0.65 11.77
N ILE A 135 9.88 0.62 11.46
CA ILE A 135 9.67 1.76 12.38
C ILE A 135 8.23 1.89 12.89
N ALA A 136 7.25 1.48 12.07
CA ALA A 136 5.84 1.35 12.42
C ALA A 136 5.45 -0.15 12.35
N PRO A 137 5.58 -0.90 13.47
CA PRO A 137 5.49 -2.35 13.45
C PRO A 137 4.13 -2.86 12.96
N HIS A 138 4.15 -3.81 12.04
CA HIS A 138 3.00 -4.58 11.56
C HIS A 138 3.50 -5.95 11.06
N PRO A 139 2.61 -6.94 10.86
CA PRO A 139 2.99 -8.25 10.33
C PRO A 139 3.66 -8.14 8.97
N LEU A 140 4.96 -8.43 8.92
CA LEU A 140 5.80 -8.34 7.73
C LEU A 140 6.81 -9.50 7.72
N ALA A 141 7.05 -10.10 6.55
CA ALA A 141 7.98 -11.22 6.45
C ALA A 141 8.74 -11.30 5.13
N ARG A 142 9.84 -12.04 5.17
CA ARG A 142 10.45 -12.70 4.02
C ARG A 142 9.92 -14.14 3.95
N LEU A 143 9.49 -14.53 2.76
CA LEU A 143 8.94 -15.84 2.44
C LEU A 143 9.93 -16.57 1.54
N ALA A 144 10.18 -17.84 1.84
CA ALA A 144 10.96 -18.74 1.00
C ALA A 144 10.04 -19.81 0.40
N PHE A 145 10.25 -20.09 -0.88
CA PHE A 145 9.55 -21.09 -1.66
C PHE A 145 10.59 -22.12 -2.11
N THR A 146 10.48 -23.35 -1.61
CA THR A 146 11.36 -24.46 -1.96
C THR A 146 10.55 -25.53 -2.65
N ASP A 147 10.61 -25.53 -3.98
CA ASP A 147 9.92 -26.48 -4.86
C ASP A 147 8.42 -26.61 -4.54
N VAL A 148 7.76 -25.46 -4.36
CA VAL A 148 6.33 -25.37 -4.05
C VAL A 148 5.54 -25.80 -5.27
N ARG A 149 4.92 -26.98 -5.19
CA ARG A 149 4.09 -27.54 -6.26
C ARG A 149 2.66 -27.03 -6.19
N LEU A 150 2.16 -26.46 -7.28
CA LEU A 150 0.80 -25.96 -7.42
C LEU A 150 0.14 -26.54 -8.68
N PRO A 151 -1.15 -26.87 -8.64
CA PRO A 151 -1.88 -27.27 -9.84
C PRO A 151 -2.03 -26.08 -10.82
N GLU A 152 -2.29 -26.36 -12.09
CA GLU A 152 -2.59 -25.32 -13.11
C GLU A 152 -3.70 -24.37 -12.66
N SER A 153 -4.69 -24.86 -11.90
CA SER A 153 -5.81 -24.08 -11.37
C SER A 153 -5.40 -23.00 -10.34
N ALA A 154 -4.16 -23.03 -9.84
CA ALA A 154 -3.60 -21.97 -9.01
C ALA A 154 -3.21 -20.72 -9.83
N LEU A 155 -3.00 -20.85 -11.15
CA LEU A 155 -2.68 -19.73 -12.02
C LEU A 155 -3.86 -18.74 -12.09
N ILE A 156 -3.58 -17.46 -11.86
CA ILE A 156 -4.56 -16.38 -11.96
C ILE A 156 -4.43 -15.73 -13.34
N GLY A 157 -5.49 -15.83 -14.15
CA GLY A 157 -5.47 -15.38 -15.54
C GLY A 157 -4.59 -16.25 -16.43
N GLU A 158 -4.02 -15.66 -17.48
CA GLU A 158 -3.21 -16.38 -18.46
C GLU A 158 -1.71 -16.37 -18.12
N PRO A 159 -0.95 -17.41 -18.53
CA PRO A 159 0.50 -17.39 -18.41
C PRO A 159 1.12 -16.14 -19.08
N GLY A 160 2.12 -15.52 -18.44
CA GLY A 160 2.77 -14.30 -18.92
C GLY A 160 2.00 -12.99 -18.66
N SER A 161 0.80 -13.06 -18.06
CA SER A 161 -0.03 -11.87 -17.75
C SER A 161 0.22 -11.25 -16.37
N GLY A 162 1.10 -11.84 -15.56
CA GLY A 162 1.34 -11.47 -14.16
C GLY A 162 1.72 -10.01 -13.95
N PHE A 163 2.56 -9.42 -14.82
CA PHE A 163 2.91 -8.00 -14.72
C PHE A 163 1.70 -7.08 -14.92
N LYS A 164 0.87 -7.37 -15.93
CA LYS A 164 -0.37 -6.62 -16.21
C LYS A 164 -1.33 -6.75 -15.03
N ILE A 165 -1.46 -7.94 -14.45
CA ILE A 165 -2.30 -8.18 -13.27
C ILE A 165 -1.81 -7.34 -12.10
N ALA A 166 -0.52 -7.41 -11.75
CA ALA A 166 0.07 -6.63 -10.66
C ALA A 166 -0.17 -5.12 -10.84
N MET A 167 0.10 -4.59 -12.03
CA MET A 167 -0.10 -3.16 -12.31
C MET A 167 -1.58 -2.74 -12.26
N SER A 168 -2.50 -3.61 -12.71
CA SER A 168 -3.94 -3.33 -12.65
C SER A 168 -4.46 -3.24 -11.22
N VAL A 169 -3.93 -4.09 -10.32
CA VAL A 169 -4.22 -4.02 -8.89
C VAL A 169 -3.66 -2.73 -8.29
N LEU A 170 -2.37 -2.45 -8.49
CA LEU A 170 -1.73 -1.25 -7.93
C LEU A 170 -2.35 0.05 -8.43
N ASP A 171 -2.82 0.12 -9.67
CA ASP A 171 -3.50 1.31 -10.20
C ASP A 171 -4.79 1.63 -9.44
N ILE A 172 -5.49 0.64 -8.90
CA ILE A 172 -6.66 0.85 -8.04
C ILE A 172 -6.21 1.30 -6.64
N PHE A 173 -5.27 0.57 -6.03
CA PHE A 173 -4.92 0.75 -4.62
C PHE A 173 -4.04 1.97 -4.31
N ARG A 174 -3.25 2.47 -5.26
CA ARG A 174 -2.44 3.70 -5.09
C ARG A 174 -3.24 4.89 -4.59
N SER A 175 -4.44 5.11 -5.14
CA SER A 175 -5.33 6.19 -4.69
C SER A 175 -5.76 6.00 -3.22
N THR A 176 -5.94 4.76 -2.79
CA THR A 176 -6.33 4.40 -1.41
C THR A 176 -5.18 4.56 -0.42
N VAL A 177 -3.92 4.41 -0.85
CA VAL A 177 -2.74 4.76 -0.04
C VAL A 177 -2.70 6.26 0.21
N GLY A 178 -3.00 7.07 -0.81
CA GLY A 178 -3.17 8.52 -0.64
C GLY A 178 -4.27 8.86 0.36
N ALA A 179 -5.36 8.10 0.38
CA ALA A 179 -6.44 8.28 1.36
C ALA A 179 -6.00 7.94 2.80
N ALA A 180 -5.23 6.86 3.01
CA ALA A 180 -4.67 6.55 4.32
C ALA A 180 -3.72 7.66 4.82
N ALA A 181 -2.84 8.17 3.94
CA ALA A 181 -1.96 9.29 4.26
C ALA A 181 -2.75 10.55 4.64
N LEU A 182 -3.83 10.84 3.93
CA LEU A 182 -4.76 11.92 4.27
C LEU A 182 -5.38 11.73 5.66
N GLY A 183 -5.78 10.51 6.02
CA GLY A 183 -6.28 10.18 7.35
C GLY A 183 -5.28 10.50 8.47
N PHE A 184 -4.03 10.07 8.30
CA PHE A 184 -2.94 10.39 9.23
C PHE A 184 -2.69 11.91 9.33
N ALA A 185 -2.68 12.62 8.20
CA ALA A 185 -2.50 14.08 8.17
C ALA A 185 -3.63 14.82 8.91
N ARG A 186 -4.90 14.42 8.68
CA ARG A 186 -6.06 14.98 9.39
C ARG A 186 -5.98 14.74 10.89
N ARG A 187 -5.51 13.56 11.32
CA ARG A 187 -5.30 13.28 12.74
C ARG A 187 -4.22 14.18 13.32
N ALA A 188 -3.10 14.36 12.63
CA ALA A 188 -2.02 15.24 13.08
C ALA A 188 -2.47 16.70 13.24
N LEU A 189 -3.24 17.24 12.28
CA LEU A 189 -3.81 18.58 12.40
C LEU A 189 -4.77 18.67 13.60
N GLN A 190 -5.64 17.69 13.80
CA GLN A 190 -6.56 17.67 14.93
C GLN A 190 -5.84 17.71 16.29
N GLU A 191 -4.81 16.87 16.47
CA GLU A 191 -4.01 16.87 17.70
C GLU A 191 -3.27 18.20 17.89
N THR A 192 -2.79 18.78 16.78
CA THR A 192 -2.07 20.06 16.79
C THR A 192 -2.96 21.23 17.16
N LEU A 193 -4.19 21.29 16.62
CA LEU A 193 -5.17 22.31 16.98
C LEU A 193 -5.48 22.27 18.49
N LYS A 194 -5.71 21.07 19.02
CA LYS A 194 -5.91 20.86 20.46
C LYS A 194 -4.70 21.33 21.27
N ARG A 195 -3.48 20.89 20.90
CA ARG A 195 -2.24 21.32 21.56
C ARG A 195 -2.07 22.83 21.52
N SER A 196 -2.39 23.47 20.39
CA SER A 196 -2.19 24.90 20.20
C SER A 196 -3.17 25.76 21.01
N ASP A 197 -4.37 25.25 21.30
CA ASP A 197 -5.38 25.90 22.14
C ASP A 197 -5.04 25.74 23.64
N GLU A 198 -4.66 24.53 24.07
CA GLU A 198 -4.41 24.22 25.47
C GLU A 198 -3.05 24.73 25.98
N ARG A 199 -2.03 24.81 25.12
CA ARG A 199 -0.67 25.18 25.53
C ARG A 199 -0.52 26.69 25.67
N GLN A 200 -0.22 27.15 26.88
CA GLN A 200 0.11 28.55 27.16
C GLN A 200 1.61 28.83 27.00
N LEU A 201 1.97 29.88 26.25
CA LEU A 201 3.32 30.45 26.16
C LEU A 201 3.22 31.98 26.16
N PHE A 202 4.16 32.66 26.83
CA PHE A 202 4.17 34.13 26.89
C PHE A 202 2.85 34.76 27.40
N GLY A 203 2.10 34.02 28.22
CA GLY A 203 0.82 34.48 28.78
C GLY A 203 -0.39 34.32 27.88
N ALA A 204 -0.27 33.67 26.72
CA ALA A 204 -1.36 33.43 25.79
C ALA A 204 -1.33 32.01 25.21
N PRO A 205 -2.44 31.52 24.63
CA PRO A 205 -2.46 30.28 23.88
C PRO A 205 -1.43 30.23 22.74
N LEU A 206 -0.91 29.04 22.44
CA LEU A 206 0.15 28.84 21.45
C LEU A 206 -0.28 29.24 20.02
N HIS A 207 -1.55 29.06 19.67
CA HIS A 207 -2.13 29.50 18.40
C HIS A 207 -2.20 31.03 18.22
N ASP A 208 -1.93 31.85 19.23
CA ASP A 208 -1.81 33.31 19.05
C ASP A 208 -0.48 33.72 18.40
N LEU A 209 0.52 32.83 18.41
CA LEU A 209 1.79 33.08 17.72
C LEU A 209 1.60 32.95 16.20
N GLN A 210 1.90 34.01 15.46
CA GLN A 210 1.73 34.06 13.99
C GLN A 210 2.44 32.93 13.24
N LEU A 211 3.61 32.49 13.72
CA LEU A 211 4.32 31.35 13.11
C LEU A 211 3.54 30.03 13.27
N VAL A 212 2.85 29.83 14.38
CA VAL A 212 1.98 28.67 14.59
C VAL A 212 0.75 28.77 13.68
N GLN A 213 0.16 29.96 13.54
CA GLN A 213 -0.95 30.19 12.59
C GLN A 213 -0.53 29.88 11.15
N GLY A 214 0.68 30.29 10.75
CA GLY A 214 1.26 29.97 9.45
C GLY A 214 1.39 28.46 9.21
N HIS A 215 1.92 27.72 10.19
CA HIS A 215 1.98 26.26 10.10
C HIS A 215 0.60 25.61 10.00
N LEU A 216 -0.37 26.05 10.82
CA LEU A 216 -1.74 25.52 10.77
C LEU A 216 -2.40 25.79 9.40
N ALA A 217 -2.15 26.96 8.81
CA ALA A 217 -2.63 27.28 7.47
C ALA A 217 -2.01 26.36 6.41
N ASP A 218 -0.69 26.19 6.41
CA ASP A 218 0.01 25.29 5.48
C ASP A 218 -0.51 23.85 5.60
N MET A 219 -0.68 23.36 6.84
CA MET A 219 -1.22 22.03 7.11
C MET A 219 -2.61 21.84 6.52
N ALA A 220 -3.49 22.83 6.68
CA ALA A 220 -4.85 22.80 6.17
C ALA A 220 -4.88 22.77 4.63
N VAL A 221 -4.07 23.61 3.97
CA VAL A 221 -3.96 23.63 2.51
C VAL A 221 -3.46 22.30 1.97
N ASP A 222 -2.42 21.73 2.57
CA ASP A 222 -1.87 20.45 2.15
C ASP A 222 -2.87 19.29 2.30
N ILE A 223 -3.67 19.31 3.37
CA ILE A 223 -4.75 18.33 3.59
C ILE A 223 -5.84 18.45 2.52
N ASP A 224 -6.32 19.66 2.23
CA ASP A 224 -7.42 19.83 1.27
C ASP A 224 -6.97 19.58 -0.17
N ALA A 225 -5.76 19.99 -0.55
CA ALA A 225 -5.17 19.64 -1.84
C ALA A 225 -5.03 18.12 -2.00
N SER A 226 -4.58 17.43 -0.95
CA SER A 226 -4.50 15.96 -0.92
C SER A 226 -5.87 15.31 -1.08
N ALA A 227 -6.88 15.78 -0.35
CA ALA A 227 -8.24 15.28 -0.44
C ALA A 227 -8.82 15.42 -1.85
N LEU A 228 -8.66 16.59 -2.47
CA LEU A 228 -9.14 16.85 -3.83
C LEU A 228 -8.48 15.91 -4.84
N LEU A 229 -7.17 15.66 -4.73
CA LEU A 229 -6.46 14.74 -5.64
C LEU A 229 -6.90 13.28 -5.44
N VAL A 230 -6.99 12.82 -4.19
CA VAL A 230 -7.43 11.47 -3.83
C VAL A 230 -8.85 11.22 -4.33
N TYR A 231 -9.78 12.11 -4.02
CA TYR A 231 -11.19 11.92 -4.36
C TYR A 231 -11.48 12.14 -5.84
N ARG A 232 -10.72 13.00 -6.53
CA ARG A 232 -10.78 13.10 -7.99
C ARG A 232 -10.36 11.78 -8.64
N ALA A 233 -9.22 11.19 -8.24
CA ALA A 233 -8.77 9.92 -8.80
C ALA A 233 -9.80 8.80 -8.57
N ALA A 234 -10.34 8.71 -7.35
CA ALA A 234 -11.34 7.73 -6.99
C ALA A 234 -12.66 7.91 -7.75
N TRP A 235 -13.14 9.17 -7.87
CA TRP A 235 -14.35 9.49 -8.63
C TRP A 235 -14.19 9.17 -10.11
N THR A 236 -13.06 9.54 -10.73
CA THR A 236 -12.78 9.23 -12.13
C THR A 236 -12.87 7.73 -12.41
N LYS A 237 -12.32 6.88 -11.51
CA LYS A 237 -12.44 5.43 -11.68
C LYS A 237 -13.86 4.93 -11.52
N ASP A 238 -14.59 5.44 -10.53
CA ASP A 238 -15.97 5.03 -10.25
C ASP A 238 -16.96 5.49 -11.32
N MET A 239 -16.63 6.52 -12.11
CA MET A 239 -17.38 6.95 -13.30
C MET A 239 -17.05 6.15 -14.56
N GLY A 240 -16.34 5.03 -14.43
CA GLY A 240 -16.13 4.08 -15.52
C GLY A 240 -14.88 4.33 -16.36
N ALA A 241 -13.97 5.21 -15.93
CA ALA A 241 -12.69 5.35 -16.61
C ALA A 241 -11.96 4.00 -16.65
N ALA A 242 -11.49 3.63 -17.84
CA ALA A 242 -10.77 2.37 -18.04
C ALA A 242 -9.50 2.32 -17.17
N ARG A 243 -8.75 3.42 -17.12
CA ARG A 243 -7.53 3.59 -16.33
C ARG A 243 -7.54 4.94 -15.61
N ILE A 244 -6.86 4.97 -14.46
CA ILE A 244 -6.61 6.19 -13.66
C ILE A 244 -5.12 6.31 -13.30
N THR A 245 -4.23 5.74 -14.12
CA THR A 245 -2.80 5.60 -13.82
C THR A 245 -2.16 6.94 -13.43
N ARG A 246 -2.45 8.02 -14.18
CA ARG A 246 -1.92 9.36 -13.89
C ARG A 246 -2.56 9.96 -12.63
N GLU A 247 -3.88 9.92 -12.52
CA GLU A 247 -4.62 10.50 -11.41
C GLU A 247 -4.29 9.80 -10.07
N ALA A 248 -4.19 8.46 -10.08
CA ALA A 248 -3.79 7.67 -8.92
C ALA A 248 -2.35 7.96 -8.49
N ALA A 249 -1.42 8.07 -9.44
CA ALA A 249 -0.02 8.42 -9.16
C ALA A 249 0.09 9.83 -8.56
N MET A 250 -0.63 10.81 -9.10
CA MET A 250 -0.69 12.17 -8.55
C MET A 250 -1.26 12.18 -7.11
N ALA A 251 -2.36 11.46 -6.89
CA ALA A 251 -2.99 11.36 -5.57
C ALA A 251 -2.03 10.75 -4.54
N LYS A 252 -1.42 9.60 -4.85
CA LYS A 252 -0.47 8.94 -3.96
C LYS A 252 0.75 9.82 -3.69
N LEU A 253 1.35 10.37 -4.75
CA LEU A 253 2.54 11.22 -4.66
C LEU A 253 2.28 12.41 -3.73
N TYR A 254 1.27 13.22 -4.04
CA TYR A 254 1.01 14.45 -3.29
C TYR A 254 0.60 14.13 -1.85
N ALA A 255 -0.38 13.26 -1.65
CA ALA A 255 -0.92 13.00 -0.31
C ALA A 255 0.11 12.41 0.65
N THR A 256 0.99 11.51 0.19
CA THR A 256 2.01 10.91 1.07
C THR A 256 3.14 11.87 1.42
N GLU A 257 3.56 12.75 0.50
CA GLU A 257 4.56 13.78 0.79
C GLU A 257 3.97 14.92 1.64
N ALA A 258 2.74 15.34 1.36
CA ALA A 258 2.01 16.35 2.14
C ALA A 258 1.76 15.88 3.57
N ALA A 259 1.27 14.64 3.76
CA ALA A 259 1.06 14.07 5.09
C ALA A 259 2.35 14.02 5.91
N GLN A 260 3.50 13.70 5.31
CA GLN A 260 4.78 13.76 6.01
C GLN A 260 5.09 15.16 6.53
N LYS A 261 4.87 16.21 5.73
CA LYS A 261 5.08 17.60 6.15
C LYS A 261 4.14 18.01 7.28
N VAL A 262 2.84 17.70 7.12
CA VAL A 262 1.81 17.99 8.13
C VAL A 262 2.17 17.34 9.46
N ILE A 263 2.55 16.06 9.44
CA ILE A 263 2.89 15.31 10.64
C ILE A 263 4.19 15.81 11.27
N ASP A 264 5.19 16.18 10.47
CA ASP A 264 6.44 16.76 10.95
C ASP A 264 6.22 18.11 11.64
N GLN A 265 5.41 19.00 11.04
CA GLN A 265 4.98 20.26 11.66
C GLN A 265 4.20 20.02 12.96
N ALA A 266 3.32 19.01 12.99
CA ALA A 266 2.62 18.62 14.21
C ALA A 266 3.59 18.22 15.32
N VAL A 267 4.58 17.37 15.03
CA VAL A 267 5.65 17.00 15.97
C VAL A 267 6.38 18.25 16.48
N GLN A 268 6.75 19.17 15.60
CA GLN A 268 7.45 20.40 15.94
C GLN A 268 6.63 21.29 16.90
N ILE A 269 5.33 21.47 16.64
CA ILE A 269 4.43 22.29 17.48
C ILE A 269 4.20 21.65 18.86
N HIS A 270 4.28 20.31 18.95
CA HIS A 270 4.20 19.62 20.23
C HIS A 270 5.50 19.76 21.07
N GLY A 271 6.61 20.19 20.46
CA GLY A 271 7.91 20.35 21.12
C GLY A 271 8.45 19.02 21.62
N GLY A 272 9.01 18.98 22.84
CA GLY A 272 9.54 17.74 23.43
C GLY A 272 8.52 16.59 23.52
N ASP A 273 7.24 16.90 23.71
CA ASP A 273 6.17 15.88 23.71
C ASP A 273 5.95 15.25 22.32
N GLY A 274 6.33 15.95 21.25
CA GLY A 274 6.18 15.51 19.87
C GLY A 274 7.04 14.29 19.52
N VAL A 275 8.15 14.09 20.24
CA VAL A 275 9.05 12.94 20.07
C VAL A 275 8.95 11.91 21.19
N ARG A 276 8.08 12.16 22.18
CA ARG A 276 7.86 11.24 23.30
C ARG A 276 7.11 10.00 22.81
N VAL A 277 7.70 8.83 23.02
CA VAL A 277 7.05 7.54 22.74
C VAL A 277 5.69 7.48 23.43
N GLY A 278 4.67 7.06 22.67
CA GLY A 278 3.28 7.00 23.14
C GLY A 278 2.47 8.27 22.88
N SER A 279 3.08 9.37 22.43
CA SER A 279 2.31 10.50 21.88
C SER A 279 1.75 10.14 20.50
N VAL A 280 0.58 10.69 20.19
CA VAL A 280 -0.13 10.40 18.93
C VAL A 280 0.71 10.88 17.73
N VAL A 281 1.19 12.13 17.77
CA VAL A 281 1.99 12.71 16.68
C VAL A 281 3.31 11.98 16.46
N GLN A 282 3.94 11.46 17.52
CA GLN A 282 5.14 10.61 17.41
C GLN A 282 4.84 9.30 16.69
N SER A 283 3.69 8.67 16.96
CA SER A 283 3.29 7.44 16.29
C SER A 283 2.97 7.68 14.81
N LEU A 284 2.21 8.75 14.51
CA LEU A 284 1.94 9.17 13.14
C LEU A 284 3.21 9.46 12.34
N TYR A 285 4.23 10.05 12.97
CA TYR A 285 5.52 10.33 12.33
C TYR A 285 6.23 9.06 11.85
N ARG A 286 6.10 7.97 12.62
CA ARG A 286 6.63 6.65 12.22
C ARG A 286 5.75 6.02 11.13
N ASP A 287 4.43 6.06 11.30
CA ASP A 287 3.46 5.41 10.42
C ASP A 287 3.52 5.95 8.99
N ILE A 288 3.64 7.26 8.81
CA ILE A 288 3.59 7.89 7.48
C ILE A 288 4.80 7.54 6.60
N ARG A 289 5.94 7.19 7.21
CA ARG A 289 7.21 7.14 6.47
C ARG A 289 7.23 6.10 5.36
N ALA A 290 6.62 4.94 5.61
CA ALA A 290 6.61 3.81 4.67
C ALA A 290 5.66 4.02 3.48
N LEU A 291 4.58 4.79 3.67
CA LEU A 291 3.60 5.08 2.60
C LEU A 291 4.24 5.81 1.42
N ARG A 292 5.32 6.55 1.64
CA ARG A 292 6.11 7.22 0.59
C ARG A 292 6.93 6.26 -0.26
N ILE A 293 7.13 5.01 0.20
CA ILE A 293 8.02 4.01 -0.40
C ILE A 293 7.22 2.89 -1.06
N TYR A 294 6.28 2.27 -0.33
CA TYR A 294 5.55 1.11 -0.85
C TYR A 294 4.50 1.50 -1.92
N GLU A 295 4.00 0.49 -2.65
CA GLU A 295 3.08 0.65 -3.80
C GLU A 295 3.59 1.62 -4.89
N GLY A 296 4.93 1.69 -4.99
CA GLY A 296 5.68 2.60 -5.85
C GLY A 296 6.14 3.83 -5.09
N ALA A 297 7.46 3.95 -4.93
CA ALA A 297 8.08 5.08 -4.26
C ALA A 297 7.71 6.41 -4.94
N THR A 298 7.84 7.51 -4.20
CA THR A 298 7.61 8.87 -4.71
C THR A 298 8.24 9.12 -6.08
N ASP A 299 9.47 8.67 -6.32
CA ASP A 299 10.14 8.86 -7.60
C ASP A 299 9.58 7.98 -8.72
N VAL A 300 9.08 6.78 -8.40
CA VAL A 300 8.34 5.94 -9.36
C VAL A 300 7.04 6.64 -9.78
N GLN A 301 6.32 7.27 -8.84
CA GLN A 301 5.10 8.01 -9.18
C GLN A 301 5.41 9.20 -10.11
N LYS A 302 6.50 9.93 -9.86
CA LYS A 302 6.95 11.00 -10.77
C LYS A 302 7.25 10.48 -12.18
N ILE A 303 7.92 9.34 -12.30
CA ILE A 303 8.20 8.70 -13.60
C ILE A 303 6.89 8.33 -14.31
N ILE A 304 5.91 7.75 -13.59
CA ILE A 304 4.60 7.41 -14.15
C ILE A 304 3.89 8.66 -14.68
N ILE A 305 3.85 9.73 -13.88
CA ILE A 305 3.23 11.00 -14.27
C ILE A 305 3.94 11.58 -15.50
N ALA A 306 5.27 11.62 -15.49
CA ALA A 306 6.08 12.14 -16.59
C ALA A 306 5.80 11.40 -17.90
N ARG A 307 5.76 10.06 -17.89
CA ARG A 307 5.45 9.24 -19.07
C ARG A 307 4.05 9.53 -19.62
N GLN A 308 3.06 9.70 -18.73
CA GLN A 308 1.67 10.00 -19.11
C GLN A 308 1.49 11.39 -19.71
N ILE A 309 2.32 12.38 -19.35
CA ILE A 309 2.21 13.75 -19.90
C ILE A 309 3.09 13.98 -21.13
N ILE A 310 4.23 13.28 -21.25
CA ILE A 310 5.13 13.39 -22.41
C ILE A 310 4.58 12.61 -23.61
N GLY A 311 3.68 11.65 -23.39
CA GLY A 311 3.06 10.87 -24.47
C GLY A 311 3.97 9.77 -25.01
N SER A 312 4.67 9.06 -24.12
CA SER A 312 5.43 7.87 -24.50
C SER A 312 4.46 6.70 -24.66
N GLU A 313 4.37 6.15 -25.88
CA GLU A 313 3.68 4.89 -26.20
C GLU A 313 4.09 3.72 -25.27
#